data_AF-A0A7V1LTD9-F1
#
_entry.id   AF-A0A7V1LTD9-F1
#
_cell.length_a   1.000
_cell.length_b   1.000
_cell.length_c   1.000
_cell.angle_alpha   90.00
_cell.angle_beta   90.00
_cell.angle_gamma   90.00
#
_symmetry.space_group_name_H-M   'P 1'
#
loop_
_entity.id
_entity.type
_entity.pdbx_description
1 polymer ?
#
loop_
_entity_poly.entity_id
_entity_poly.type
_entity_poly.pdbx_seq_one_letter_code
_entity_poly.pdbx_strand_id
1 'polypeptide(L)'
;MLGTEIVSAKTPSFKMVVKYFVTAIFSFLLLNFLLMINYTSIAGYFFQPRILALVHIGTLGWITMIIFGALFQLVPVVLEVKLFSETLGEIQYWIFTIGIIGLVTAFWNFDIRLHLLISAIMIVIAMIIFIVNLTITMFNVKKWNITGAYLIAALFYLLSTAAAGLLMAINLGYPYIHGNHIQYLRLHADVALIGWVLMVIMGVSYKLIPMFTLSHGYSMKPAWVTFFLINTGLLGITTVMHYQHLNSLYFTFLLLIIAGVLTYLFEIYLILKARVRKKIDIGIKHSIAAFAFLFVATILGLLLTFVDFKNQGVTFSLILVYGYTVIFG
;
A
#
# COMPACT_ATOMS: atom_id res chain seq x y z
N MET A 1 34.08 11.55 -11.85
CA MET A 1 34.29 10.82 -10.58
C MET A 1 33.74 11.55 -9.35
N LEU A 2 33.65 12.89 -9.34
CA LEU A 2 33.08 13.65 -8.20
C LEU A 2 31.55 13.54 -8.01
N GLY A 3 30.78 13.12 -9.03
CA GLY A 3 29.32 13.00 -8.93
C GLY A 3 28.83 11.69 -8.27
N THR A 4 29.63 10.63 -8.30
CA THR A 4 29.28 9.31 -7.74
C THR A 4 29.48 9.25 -6.22
N GLU A 5 30.45 9.98 -5.68
CA GLU A 5 30.75 10.00 -4.25
C GLU A 5 29.66 10.70 -3.40
N ILE A 6 29.01 11.73 -3.95
CA ILE A 6 27.99 12.52 -3.23
C ILE A 6 26.67 11.74 -3.10
N VAL A 7 26.31 10.94 -4.10
CA VAL A 7 25.10 10.08 -4.05
C VAL A 7 25.31 8.90 -3.10
N SER A 8 26.52 8.32 -3.10
CA SER A 8 26.90 7.22 -2.21
C SER A 8 26.84 7.57 -0.72
N ALA A 9 27.01 8.85 -0.34
CA ALA A 9 27.11 9.24 1.06
C ALA A 9 25.77 9.30 1.82
N LYS A 10 24.64 9.31 1.10
CA LYS A 10 23.29 9.50 1.69
C LYS A 10 22.39 8.27 1.60
N THR A 11 22.66 7.36 0.67
CA THR A 11 21.85 6.16 0.44
C THR A 11 22.30 5.00 1.31
N PRO A 12 21.38 4.12 1.78
CA PRO A 12 21.75 2.93 2.53
C PRO A 12 22.57 1.94 1.68
N SER A 13 23.24 1.00 2.34
CA SER A 13 23.93 -0.08 1.67
C SER A 13 23.01 -0.90 0.76
N PHE A 14 23.52 -1.23 -0.44
CA PHE A 14 22.81 -2.06 -1.41
C PHE A 14 22.41 -3.42 -0.81
N LYS A 15 23.27 -4.00 0.03
CA LYS A 15 23.03 -5.28 0.70
C LYS A 15 21.78 -5.26 1.58
N MET A 16 21.50 -4.16 2.27
CA MET A 16 20.30 -4.02 3.09
C MET A 16 19.05 -4.00 2.18
N VAL A 17 19.05 -3.14 1.16
CA VAL A 17 17.90 -2.93 0.29
C VAL A 17 17.54 -4.18 -0.51
N VAL A 18 18.52 -4.93 -1.02
CA VAL A 18 18.30 -6.13 -1.84
C VAL A 18 17.51 -7.21 -1.10
N LYS A 19 17.71 -7.38 0.21
CA LYS A 19 16.99 -8.40 0.99
C LYS A 19 15.48 -8.24 0.91
N TYR A 20 15.00 -7.01 0.99
CA TYR A 20 13.58 -6.68 0.86
C TYR A 20 13.03 -7.10 -0.51
N PHE A 21 13.74 -6.75 -1.58
CA PHE A 21 13.32 -7.11 -2.94
C PHE A 21 13.38 -8.62 -3.19
N VAL A 22 14.40 -9.33 -2.70
CA VAL A 22 14.50 -10.79 -2.82
C VAL A 22 13.35 -11.47 -2.10
N THR A 23 13.05 -11.07 -0.86
CA THR A 23 11.92 -11.63 -0.09
C THR A 23 10.58 -11.30 -0.72
N ALA A 24 10.44 -10.12 -1.33
CA ALA A 24 9.26 -9.76 -2.09
C ALA A 24 9.04 -10.65 -3.32
N ILE A 25 10.10 -10.88 -4.10
CA ILE A 25 10.04 -11.78 -5.27
C ILE A 25 9.70 -13.19 -4.84
N PHE A 26 10.35 -13.71 -3.78
CA PHE A 26 10.04 -15.03 -3.25
C PHE A 26 8.59 -15.13 -2.78
N SER A 27 8.10 -14.13 -2.04
CA SER A 27 6.71 -14.09 -1.57
C SER A 27 5.71 -14.03 -2.73
N PHE A 28 6.02 -13.29 -3.79
CA PHE A 28 5.20 -13.25 -5.00
C PHE A 28 5.14 -14.62 -5.70
N LEU A 29 6.28 -15.29 -5.87
CA LEU A 29 6.32 -16.63 -6.46
C LEU A 29 5.57 -17.64 -5.59
N LEU A 30 5.76 -17.59 -4.27
CA LEU A 30 5.06 -18.44 -3.31
C LEU A 30 3.54 -18.21 -3.36
N LEU A 31 3.10 -16.95 -3.39
CA LEU A 31 1.68 -16.59 -3.51
C LEU A 31 1.07 -17.24 -4.75
N ASN A 32 1.69 -17.06 -5.92
CA ASN A 32 1.17 -17.60 -7.17
C ASN A 32 1.15 -19.13 -7.18
N PHE A 33 2.21 -19.77 -6.65
CA PHE A 33 2.25 -21.22 -6.50
C PHE A 33 1.13 -21.74 -5.59
N LEU A 34 0.91 -21.09 -4.44
CA LEU A 34 -0.14 -21.50 -3.50
C LEU A 34 -1.55 -21.24 -4.05
N LEU A 35 -1.76 -20.16 -4.80
CA LEU A 35 -3.03 -19.89 -5.52
C LEU A 35 -3.32 -20.96 -6.55
N MET A 36 -2.30 -21.43 -7.30
CA MET A 36 -2.46 -22.49 -8.29
C MET A 36 -2.94 -23.81 -7.67
N ILE A 37 -2.38 -24.20 -6.52
CA ILE A 37 -2.74 -25.48 -5.85
C ILE A 37 -3.96 -25.36 -4.92
N ASN A 38 -4.39 -24.15 -4.52
CA ASN A 38 -5.58 -23.91 -3.67
C ASN A 38 -6.68 -23.10 -4.39
N TYR A 39 -6.81 -23.23 -5.71
CA TYR A 39 -7.78 -22.43 -6.48
C TYR A 39 -9.23 -22.59 -5.99
N THR A 40 -9.59 -23.75 -5.43
CA THR A 40 -10.94 -24.03 -4.89
C THR A 40 -11.29 -23.15 -3.69
N SER A 41 -10.30 -22.74 -2.89
CA SER A 41 -10.51 -21.77 -1.80
C SER A 41 -10.91 -20.39 -2.34
N ILE A 42 -10.43 -20.00 -3.52
CA ILE A 42 -10.75 -18.69 -4.13
C ILE A 42 -12.22 -18.63 -4.59
N ALA A 43 -12.80 -19.78 -4.98
CA ALA A 43 -14.19 -19.88 -5.40
C ALA A 43 -15.20 -19.89 -4.23
N GLY A 44 -14.73 -19.97 -2.98
CA GLY A 44 -15.55 -20.03 -1.77
C GLY A 44 -15.78 -18.67 -1.11
N TYR A 45 -16.19 -18.70 0.17
CA TYR A 45 -16.38 -17.50 0.98
C TYR A 45 -15.04 -16.78 1.24
N PHE A 46 -15.01 -15.45 1.05
CA PHE A 46 -13.77 -14.67 1.09
C PHE A 46 -13.11 -14.61 2.48
N PHE A 47 -13.89 -14.71 3.56
CA PHE A 47 -13.36 -14.69 4.92
C PHE A 47 -13.10 -16.11 5.42
N GLN A 48 -11.96 -16.66 5.00
CA GLN A 48 -11.49 -17.99 5.39
C GLN A 48 -9.98 -17.95 5.71
N PRO A 49 -9.48 -18.82 6.60
CA PRO A 49 -8.11 -18.71 7.14
C PRO A 49 -7.02 -18.78 6.06
N ARG A 50 -7.15 -19.68 5.07
CA ARG A 50 -6.17 -19.79 3.97
C ARG A 50 -6.17 -18.58 3.04
N ILE A 51 -7.32 -17.97 2.79
CA ILE A 51 -7.38 -16.73 2.00
C ILE A 51 -6.75 -15.59 2.78
N LEU A 52 -6.98 -15.49 4.09
CA LEU A 52 -6.27 -14.50 4.92
C LEU A 52 -4.75 -14.71 4.87
N ALA A 53 -4.27 -15.95 4.94
CA ALA A 53 -2.85 -16.26 4.78
C ALA A 53 -2.31 -15.76 3.42
N LEU A 54 -2.98 -16.09 2.32
CA LEU A 54 -2.59 -15.68 0.97
C LEU A 54 -2.60 -14.15 0.79
N VAL A 55 -3.62 -13.48 1.32
CA VAL A 55 -3.71 -12.02 1.30
C VAL A 55 -2.50 -11.41 2.00
N HIS A 56 -2.07 -11.92 3.15
CA HIS A 56 -0.91 -11.39 3.87
C HIS A 56 0.44 -11.76 3.22
N ILE A 57 0.56 -12.89 2.52
CA ILE A 57 1.73 -13.14 1.65
C ILE A 57 1.82 -12.05 0.58
N GLY A 58 0.69 -11.72 -0.07
CA GLY A 58 0.64 -10.68 -1.09
C GLY A 58 0.88 -9.27 -0.55
N THR A 59 0.18 -8.86 0.50
CA THR A 59 0.22 -7.49 1.01
C THR A 59 1.46 -7.20 1.85
N LEU A 60 1.87 -8.12 2.73
CA LEU A 60 3.03 -7.93 3.60
C LEU A 60 4.31 -8.50 2.99
N GLY A 61 4.27 -9.76 2.56
CA GLY A 61 5.43 -10.46 2.01
C GLY A 61 5.92 -9.91 0.68
N TRP A 62 5.00 -9.49 -0.21
CA TRP A 62 5.33 -8.94 -1.53
C TRP A 62 5.24 -7.40 -1.56
N ILE A 63 4.04 -6.82 -1.50
CA ILE A 63 3.83 -5.38 -1.73
C ILE A 63 4.58 -4.53 -0.69
N THR A 64 4.38 -4.79 0.60
CA THR A 64 4.99 -3.99 1.66
C THR A 64 6.51 -4.18 1.71
N MET A 65 7.03 -5.39 1.46
CA MET A 65 8.47 -5.60 1.34
C MET A 65 9.09 -4.77 0.20
N ILE A 66 8.45 -4.71 -0.98
CA ILE A 66 8.89 -3.81 -2.06
C ILE A 66 8.90 -2.36 -1.58
N ILE A 67 7.82 -1.91 -0.95
CA ILE A 67 7.69 -0.53 -0.48
C ILE A 67 8.77 -0.21 0.56
N PHE A 68 9.05 -1.09 1.52
CA PHE A 68 10.09 -0.88 2.52
C PHE A 68 11.48 -0.76 1.89
N GLY A 69 11.86 -1.72 1.04
CA GLY A 69 13.14 -1.66 0.33
C GLY A 69 13.27 -0.39 -0.52
N ALA A 70 12.21 -0.06 -1.27
CA ALA A 70 12.16 1.13 -2.09
C ALA A 70 12.27 2.42 -1.26
N LEU A 71 11.51 2.57 -0.18
CA LEU A 71 11.51 3.80 0.63
C LEU A 71 12.81 4.02 1.37
N PHE A 72 13.49 2.97 1.84
CA PHE A 72 14.83 3.12 2.43
C PHE A 72 15.83 3.74 1.45
N GLN A 73 15.70 3.48 0.16
CA GLN A 73 16.55 4.07 -0.89
C GLN A 73 16.02 5.41 -1.42
N LEU A 74 14.71 5.47 -1.69
CA LEU A 74 14.07 6.60 -2.35
C LEU A 74 13.94 7.81 -1.44
N VAL A 75 13.62 7.65 -0.15
CA VAL A 75 13.46 8.78 0.77
C VAL A 75 14.77 9.60 0.87
N PRO A 76 15.94 8.99 1.10
CA PRO A 76 17.21 9.72 1.08
C PRO A 76 17.51 10.45 -0.23
N VAL A 77 17.18 9.85 -1.37
CA VAL A 77 17.46 10.42 -2.70
C VAL A 77 16.49 11.56 -3.02
N VAL A 78 15.20 11.35 -2.82
CA VAL A 78 14.13 12.27 -3.22
C VAL A 78 14.05 13.49 -2.31
N LEU A 79 14.29 13.30 -1.02
CA LEU A 79 14.27 14.38 -0.02
C LEU A 79 15.69 14.89 0.32
N GLU A 80 16.71 14.38 -0.37
CA GLU A 80 18.11 14.80 -0.26
C GLU A 80 18.69 14.74 1.17
N VAL A 81 18.23 13.77 1.96
CA VAL A 81 18.58 13.56 3.36
C VAL A 81 19.33 12.23 3.54
N LYS A 82 20.09 12.06 4.63
CA LYS A 82 20.73 10.78 4.95
C LYS A 82 19.77 9.91 5.75
N LEU A 83 19.69 8.61 5.44
CA LEU A 83 18.93 7.65 6.26
C LEU A 83 19.44 7.66 7.71
N PHE A 84 18.53 7.64 8.67
CA PHE A 84 18.86 7.69 10.10
C PHE A 84 19.66 6.46 10.55
N SER A 85 19.21 5.24 10.27
CA SER A 85 19.93 4.04 10.69
C SER A 85 19.72 2.84 9.75
N GLU A 86 20.80 2.31 9.18
CA GLU A 86 20.76 1.03 8.46
C GLU A 86 20.55 -0.14 9.41
N THR A 87 21.15 -0.11 10.60
CA THR A 87 21.02 -1.17 11.61
C THR A 87 19.56 -1.36 12.03
N LEU A 88 18.81 -0.27 12.25
CA LEU A 88 17.38 -0.37 12.56
C LEU A 88 16.60 -0.98 11.40
N GLY A 89 16.97 -0.65 10.15
CA GLY A 89 16.35 -1.28 8.98
C GLY A 89 16.69 -2.77 8.85
N GLU A 90 17.89 -3.21 9.23
CA GLU A 90 18.25 -4.63 9.28
C GLU A 90 17.47 -5.39 10.38
N ILE A 91 17.35 -4.80 11.57
CA ILE A 91 16.56 -5.38 12.66
C ILE A 91 15.09 -5.48 12.24
N GLN A 92 14.55 -4.40 11.67
CA GLN A 92 13.18 -4.35 11.18
C GLN A 92 12.89 -5.43 10.14
N TYR A 93 13.81 -5.64 9.18
CA TYR A 93 13.68 -6.67 8.16
C TYR A 93 13.48 -8.07 8.77
N TRP A 94 14.35 -8.46 9.70
CA TRP A 94 14.30 -9.80 10.29
C TRP A 94 13.07 -10.02 11.16
N ILE A 95 12.73 -9.05 12.03
CA ILE A 95 11.53 -9.13 12.85
C ILE A 95 10.28 -9.22 11.96
N PHE A 96 10.20 -8.40 10.90
CA PHE A 96 9.07 -8.39 9.98
C PHE A 96 8.95 -9.72 9.22
N THR A 97 10.07 -10.23 8.70
CA THR A 97 10.09 -11.50 7.94
C THR A 97 9.63 -12.67 8.80
N ILE A 98 10.16 -12.79 10.02
CA ILE A 98 9.74 -13.86 10.95
C ILE A 98 8.27 -13.68 11.34
N GLY A 99 7.84 -12.44 11.60
CA GLY A 99 6.45 -12.12 11.91
C GLY A 99 5.48 -12.49 10.78
N ILE A 100 5.83 -12.26 9.51
CA ILE A 100 5.02 -12.67 8.36
C ILE A 100 4.92 -14.19 8.28
N ILE A 101 6.05 -14.90 8.42
CA ILE A 101 6.06 -16.38 8.39
C ILE A 101 5.14 -16.93 9.47
N GLY A 102 5.25 -16.42 10.70
CA GLY A 102 4.38 -16.78 11.81
C GLY A 102 2.90 -16.45 11.52
N LEU A 103 2.60 -15.26 11.02
CA LEU A 103 1.23 -14.83 10.72
C LEU A 103 0.57 -15.72 9.66
N VAL A 104 1.31 -15.99 8.58
CA VAL A 104 0.84 -16.81 7.45
C VAL A 104 0.61 -18.25 7.91
N THR A 105 1.54 -18.83 8.67
CA THR A 105 1.38 -20.20 9.18
C THR A 105 0.29 -20.32 10.24
N ALA A 106 0.11 -19.32 11.09
CA ALA A 106 -0.99 -19.25 12.04
C ALA A 106 -2.35 -19.23 11.31
N PHE A 107 -2.52 -18.36 10.31
CA PHE A 107 -3.75 -18.35 9.50
C PHE A 107 -3.94 -19.64 8.71
N TRP A 108 -2.89 -20.18 8.10
CA TRP A 108 -2.96 -21.39 7.29
C TRP A 108 -3.49 -22.60 8.08
N ASN A 109 -3.05 -22.72 9.33
CA ASN A 109 -3.39 -23.82 10.23
C ASN A 109 -4.54 -23.48 11.20
N PHE A 110 -5.15 -22.29 11.06
CA PHE A 110 -6.19 -21.79 11.96
C PHE A 110 -5.77 -21.72 13.45
N ASP A 111 -4.51 -21.39 13.72
CA ASP A 111 -3.96 -21.18 15.06
C ASP A 111 -4.11 -19.70 15.48
N ILE A 112 -5.34 -19.34 15.85
CA ILE A 112 -5.77 -17.95 16.08
C ILE A 112 -5.47 -17.41 17.50
N ARG A 113 -4.79 -18.18 18.35
CA ARG A 113 -4.47 -17.78 19.73
C ARG A 113 -3.05 -17.19 19.81
N LEU A 114 -2.20 -17.82 20.60
CA LEU A 114 -0.88 -17.28 20.96
C LEU A 114 0.03 -17.12 19.74
N HIS A 115 -0.01 -18.07 18.80
CA HIS A 115 0.82 -18.02 17.60
C HIS A 115 0.47 -16.83 16.71
N LEU A 116 -0.83 -16.62 16.40
CA LEU A 116 -1.28 -15.45 15.66
C LEU A 116 -0.93 -14.15 16.39
N LEU A 117 -1.15 -14.10 17.71
CA LEU A 117 -0.90 -12.92 18.51
C LEU A 117 0.58 -12.51 18.53
N ILE A 118 1.49 -13.44 18.79
CA ILE A 118 2.94 -13.18 18.80
C ILE A 118 3.38 -12.68 17.42
N SER A 119 2.90 -13.33 16.35
CA SER A 119 3.23 -12.96 14.98
C SER A 119 2.75 -11.54 14.63
N ALA A 120 1.52 -11.20 15.02
CA ALA A 120 0.96 -9.86 14.83
C ALA A 120 1.73 -8.79 15.62
N ILE A 121 2.12 -9.08 16.87
CA ILE A 121 2.96 -8.17 17.69
C ILE A 121 4.32 -7.95 17.04
N MET A 122 4.98 -9.01 16.54
CA MET A 122 6.25 -8.88 15.83
C MET A 122 6.14 -7.98 14.61
N ILE A 123 5.07 -8.15 13.82
CA ILE A 123 4.78 -7.28 12.67
C ILE A 123 4.62 -5.82 13.11
N VAL A 124 3.81 -5.54 14.15
CA VAL A 124 3.61 -4.17 14.65
C VAL A 124 4.91 -3.55 15.15
N ILE A 125 5.74 -4.30 15.89
CA ILE A 125 7.05 -3.83 16.35
C ILE A 125 7.92 -3.45 15.15
N ALA A 126 7.99 -4.32 14.13
CA ALA A 126 8.77 -4.03 12.94
C ALA A 126 8.25 -2.78 12.19
N MET A 127 6.92 -2.62 12.09
CA MET A 127 6.29 -1.44 11.50
C MET A 127 6.66 -0.15 12.25
N ILE A 128 6.65 -0.19 13.58
CA ILE A 128 7.06 0.95 14.42
C ILE A 128 8.55 1.26 14.19
N ILE A 129 9.43 0.27 14.14
CA ILE A 129 10.86 0.49 13.85
C ILE A 129 11.03 1.17 12.47
N PHE A 130 10.33 0.68 11.45
CA PHE A 130 10.34 1.29 10.10
C PHE A 130 9.88 2.76 10.13
N ILE A 131 8.72 3.01 10.75
CA ILE A 131 8.12 4.35 10.85
C ILE A 131 9.05 5.31 11.60
N VAL A 132 9.60 4.90 12.74
CA VAL A 132 10.53 5.71 13.53
C VAL A 132 11.78 6.04 12.71
N ASN A 133 12.36 5.05 12.03
CA ASN A 133 13.57 5.24 11.23
C ASN A 133 13.33 6.24 10.08
N LEU A 134 12.24 6.10 9.33
CA LEU A 134 11.90 7.05 8.27
C LEU A 134 11.46 8.41 8.79
N THR A 135 10.71 8.48 9.89
CA THR A 135 10.26 9.76 10.45
C THR A 135 11.44 10.59 10.94
N ILE A 136 12.40 9.98 11.67
CA ILE A 136 13.63 10.67 12.09
C ILE A 136 14.48 11.07 10.88
N THR A 137 14.54 10.22 9.85
CA THR A 137 15.18 10.57 8.57
C THR A 137 14.54 11.83 7.98
N MET A 138 13.22 11.89 7.94
CA MET A 138 12.46 12.99 7.36
C MET A 138 12.49 14.29 8.20
N PHE A 139 12.67 14.21 9.53
CA PHE A 139 12.83 15.41 10.36
C PHE A 139 14.07 16.24 10.01
N ASN A 140 15.07 15.63 9.37
CA ASN A 140 16.29 16.32 8.93
C ASN A 140 16.17 16.92 7.50
N VAL A 141 14.99 16.86 6.89
CA VAL A 141 14.74 17.40 5.54
C VAL A 141 14.68 18.92 5.59
N LYS A 142 15.57 19.57 4.83
CA LYS A 142 15.66 21.04 4.78
C LYS A 142 14.56 21.70 3.94
N LYS A 143 14.05 21.01 2.93
CA LYS A 143 13.06 21.53 1.98
C LYS A 143 11.94 20.51 1.78
N TRP A 144 10.82 20.77 2.44
CA TRP A 144 9.64 19.94 2.30
C TRP A 144 8.94 20.17 0.96
N ASN A 145 8.47 19.08 0.37
CA ASN A 145 7.68 19.08 -0.85
C ASN A 145 6.46 18.18 -0.68
N ILE A 146 5.60 18.15 -1.69
CA ILE A 146 4.37 17.35 -1.65
C ILE A 146 4.65 15.85 -1.45
N THR A 147 5.72 15.30 -2.05
CA THR A 147 6.12 13.90 -1.83
C THR A 147 6.35 13.61 -0.35
N GLY A 148 7.00 14.51 0.39
CA GLY A 148 7.16 14.38 1.84
C GLY A 148 5.82 14.32 2.57
N ALA A 149 4.83 15.12 2.18
CA ALA A 149 3.49 15.10 2.78
C ALA A 149 2.76 13.76 2.54
N TYR A 150 2.79 13.24 1.30
CA TYR A 150 2.24 11.91 0.98
C TYR A 150 2.91 10.81 1.79
N LEU A 151 4.24 10.85 1.96
CA LEU A 151 4.97 9.86 2.74
C LEU A 151 4.61 9.90 4.23
N ILE A 152 4.47 11.08 4.83
CA ILE A 152 4.02 11.19 6.23
C ILE A 152 2.60 10.64 6.39
N ALA A 153 1.68 10.99 5.48
CA ALA A 153 0.33 10.43 5.49
C ALA A 153 0.35 8.90 5.37
N ALA A 154 1.18 8.36 4.47
CA ALA A 154 1.34 6.92 4.30
C ALA A 154 1.85 6.24 5.57
N LEU A 155 2.86 6.81 6.25
CA LEU A 155 3.37 6.27 7.52
C LEU A 155 2.30 6.28 8.63
N PHE A 156 1.46 7.33 8.67
CA PHE A 156 0.32 7.37 9.58
C PHE A 156 -0.66 6.22 9.30
N TYR A 157 -1.08 6.03 8.04
CA TYR A 157 -2.01 4.96 7.69
C TYR A 157 -1.41 3.56 7.83
N LEU A 158 -0.09 3.40 7.65
CA LEU A 158 0.61 2.15 7.95
C LEU A 158 0.47 1.80 9.44
N LEU A 159 0.68 2.77 10.33
CA LEU A 159 0.51 2.57 11.77
C LEU A 159 -0.95 2.22 12.11
N SER A 160 -1.91 2.97 11.56
CA SER A 160 -3.33 2.70 11.76
C SER A 160 -3.73 1.31 11.28
N THR A 161 -3.24 0.89 10.12
CA THR A 161 -3.47 -0.44 9.55
C THR A 161 -2.90 -1.53 10.45
N ALA A 162 -1.65 -1.38 10.90
CA ALA A 162 -0.98 -2.35 11.76
C ALA A 162 -1.69 -2.47 13.13
N ALA A 163 -2.09 -1.35 13.72
CA ALA A 163 -2.88 -1.34 14.96
C ALA A 163 -4.24 -2.02 14.78
N ALA A 164 -4.97 -1.70 13.71
CA ALA A 164 -6.24 -2.36 13.41
C ALA A 164 -6.08 -3.86 13.18
N GLY A 165 -5.02 -4.29 12.48
CA GLY A 165 -4.71 -5.70 12.26
C GLY A 165 -4.44 -6.45 13.56
N LEU A 166 -3.66 -5.86 14.49
CA LEU A 166 -3.40 -6.45 15.80
C LEU A 166 -4.67 -6.57 16.64
N LEU A 167 -5.49 -5.52 16.68
CA LEU A 167 -6.77 -5.54 17.39
C LEU A 167 -7.71 -6.63 16.86
N MET A 168 -7.80 -6.77 15.53
CA MET A 168 -8.58 -7.85 14.91
C MET A 168 -7.99 -9.23 15.21
N ALA A 169 -6.66 -9.39 15.20
CA ALA A 169 -6.01 -10.65 15.55
C ALA A 169 -6.31 -11.07 17.01
N ILE A 170 -6.25 -10.12 17.96
CA ILE A 170 -6.67 -10.36 19.35
C ILE A 170 -8.14 -10.78 19.38
N ASN A 171 -9.01 -10.06 18.66
CA ASN A 171 -10.44 -10.35 18.64
C ASN A 171 -10.79 -11.74 18.06
N LEU A 172 -9.98 -12.28 17.14
CA LEU A 172 -10.18 -13.64 16.63
C LEU A 172 -9.93 -14.70 17.71
N GLY A 173 -8.91 -14.53 18.54
CA GLY A 173 -8.59 -15.46 19.63
C GLY A 173 -9.40 -15.23 20.90
N TYR A 174 -9.75 -13.96 21.18
CA TYR A 174 -10.44 -13.49 22.38
C TYR A 174 -11.49 -12.44 21.97
N PRO A 175 -12.72 -12.83 21.60
CA PRO A 175 -13.72 -11.90 21.09
C PRO A 175 -14.10 -10.80 22.10
N TYR A 176 -13.94 -9.54 21.70
CA TYR A 176 -14.31 -8.35 22.51
C TYR A 176 -14.97 -7.23 21.68
N ILE A 177 -14.84 -7.28 20.35
CA ILE A 177 -15.49 -6.35 19.42
C ILE A 177 -16.91 -6.85 19.16
N HIS A 178 -17.91 -6.07 19.57
CA HIS A 178 -19.34 -6.41 19.40
C HIS A 178 -19.92 -6.00 18.02
N GLY A 179 -19.19 -5.23 17.22
CA GLY A 179 -19.60 -4.82 15.88
C GLY A 179 -19.37 -5.88 14.80
N ASN A 180 -19.74 -5.56 13.56
CA ASN A 180 -19.56 -6.48 12.42
C ASN A 180 -18.07 -6.63 12.05
N HIS A 181 -17.50 -7.81 12.28
CA HIS A 181 -16.10 -8.10 11.98
C HIS A 181 -15.73 -7.88 10.50
N ILE A 182 -16.63 -8.20 9.57
CA ILE A 182 -16.41 -8.01 8.13
C ILE A 182 -16.29 -6.52 7.79
N GLN A 183 -17.02 -5.66 8.50
CA GLN A 183 -16.91 -4.22 8.33
C GLN A 183 -15.54 -3.70 8.77
N TYR A 184 -15.00 -4.17 9.90
CA TYR A 184 -13.66 -3.80 10.35
C TYR A 184 -12.56 -4.36 9.45
N LEU A 185 -12.75 -5.58 8.93
CA LEU A 185 -11.85 -6.16 7.94
C LEU A 185 -11.80 -5.32 6.66
N ARG A 186 -12.96 -4.86 6.17
CA ARG A 186 -13.04 -3.94 5.03
C ARG A 186 -12.31 -2.63 5.33
N LEU A 187 -12.54 -2.05 6.50
CA LEU A 187 -11.86 -0.82 6.92
C LEU A 187 -10.33 -1.00 6.96
N HIS A 188 -9.85 -2.10 7.52
CA HIS A 188 -8.42 -2.44 7.53
C HIS A 188 -7.86 -2.53 6.11
N ALA A 189 -8.57 -3.19 5.20
CA ALA A 189 -8.16 -3.30 3.80
C ALA A 189 -8.15 -1.94 3.07
N ASP A 190 -9.18 -1.11 3.27
CA ASP A 190 -9.31 0.21 2.65
C ASP A 190 -8.18 1.14 3.12
N VAL A 191 -7.90 1.17 4.43
CA VAL A 191 -6.81 1.98 5.01
C VAL A 191 -5.44 1.46 4.57
N ALA A 192 -5.25 0.14 4.47
CA ALA A 192 -4.01 -0.45 3.97
C ALA A 192 -3.75 -0.10 2.50
N LEU A 193 -4.74 -0.28 1.64
CA LEU A 193 -4.56 -0.13 0.20
C LEU A 193 -4.53 1.35 -0.21
N ILE A 194 -5.47 2.16 0.27
CA ILE A 194 -5.59 3.57 -0.11
C ILE A 194 -4.63 4.42 0.73
N GLY A 195 -4.64 4.22 2.05
CA GLY A 195 -3.88 5.04 2.98
C GLY A 195 -2.37 4.73 2.94
N TRP A 196 -1.98 3.46 2.90
CA TRP A 196 -0.57 3.08 2.83
C TRP A 196 -0.06 2.95 1.40
N VAL A 197 -0.56 2.00 0.62
CA VAL A 197 0.01 1.67 -0.70
C VAL A 197 -0.16 2.81 -1.71
N LEU A 198 -1.39 3.28 -1.90
CA LEU A 198 -1.70 4.30 -2.91
C LEU A 198 -1.05 5.65 -2.60
N MET A 199 -1.00 6.06 -1.31
CA MET A 199 -0.30 7.29 -0.91
C MET A 199 1.19 7.24 -1.24
N VAL A 200 1.86 6.10 -1.01
CA VAL A 200 3.27 5.93 -1.41
C VAL A 200 3.41 6.03 -2.92
N ILE A 201 2.57 5.31 -3.67
CA ILE A 201 2.61 5.32 -5.15
C ILE A 201 2.45 6.74 -5.67
N MET A 202 1.43 7.49 -5.22
CA MET A 202 1.19 8.85 -5.68
C MET A 202 2.34 9.79 -5.30
N GLY A 203 2.74 9.79 -4.04
CA GLY A 203 3.81 10.66 -3.52
C GLY A 203 5.13 10.46 -4.25
N VAL A 204 5.54 9.21 -4.43
CA VAL A 204 6.79 8.85 -5.12
C VAL A 204 6.69 9.13 -6.62
N SER A 205 5.55 8.86 -7.26
CA SER A 205 5.36 9.08 -8.70
C SER A 205 5.51 10.54 -9.10
N TYR A 206 5.02 11.48 -8.27
CA TYR A 206 5.20 12.92 -8.51
C TYR A 206 6.67 13.36 -8.55
N LYS A 207 7.59 12.58 -8.00
CA LYS A 207 9.03 12.83 -8.13
C LYS A 207 9.66 11.99 -9.23
N LEU A 208 9.40 10.69 -9.26
CA LEU A 208 10.12 9.76 -10.14
C LEU A 208 9.71 9.92 -11.60
N ILE A 209 8.41 10.07 -11.90
CA ILE A 209 7.95 10.19 -13.28
C ILE A 209 8.63 11.39 -13.96
N PRO A 210 8.54 12.63 -13.44
CA PRO A 210 9.24 13.76 -14.06
C PRO A 210 10.76 13.61 -14.13
N MET A 211 11.38 13.01 -13.12
CA MET A 211 12.83 12.81 -13.08
C MET A 211 13.32 11.91 -14.21
N PHE A 212 12.64 10.79 -14.47
CA PHE A 212 13.04 9.85 -15.53
C PHE A 212 12.61 10.28 -16.93
N THR A 213 11.54 11.07 -17.05
CA THR A 213 11.05 11.61 -18.34
C THR A 213 11.58 13.00 -18.68
N LEU A 214 12.34 13.63 -17.77
CA LEU A 214 12.81 15.02 -17.87
C LEU A 214 11.64 15.98 -18.12
N SER A 215 10.53 15.77 -17.43
CA SER A 215 9.36 16.65 -17.54
C SER A 215 9.56 17.91 -16.71
N HIS A 216 9.11 19.05 -17.23
CA HIS A 216 9.12 20.34 -16.53
C HIS A 216 7.99 21.24 -17.04
N GLY A 217 7.74 22.39 -16.38
CA GLY A 217 6.72 23.35 -16.82
C GLY A 217 5.27 22.98 -16.50
N TYR A 218 5.05 22.01 -15.61
CA TYR A 218 3.74 21.65 -15.08
C TYR A 218 3.55 22.20 -13.66
N SER A 219 2.29 22.36 -13.22
CA SER A 219 1.95 22.85 -11.88
C SER A 219 1.79 21.70 -10.90
N MET A 220 2.23 21.88 -9.64
CA MET A 220 2.00 20.93 -8.54
C MET A 220 0.77 21.26 -7.68
N LYS A 221 -0.05 22.24 -8.07
CA LYS A 221 -1.30 22.56 -7.35
C LYS A 221 -2.28 21.38 -7.34
N PRO A 222 -2.52 20.66 -8.46
CA PRO A 222 -3.42 19.52 -8.45
C PRO A 222 -2.95 18.39 -7.52
N ALA A 223 -1.63 18.21 -7.32
CA ALA A 223 -1.13 17.20 -6.40
C ALA A 223 -1.56 17.43 -4.94
N TRP A 224 -1.68 18.69 -4.53
CA TRP A 224 -2.24 19.06 -3.22
C TRP A 224 -3.75 18.84 -3.16
N VAL A 225 -4.48 19.14 -4.23
CA VAL A 225 -5.93 18.87 -4.31
C VAL A 225 -6.18 17.36 -4.16
N THR A 226 -5.48 16.54 -4.94
CA THR A 226 -5.48 15.07 -4.83
C THR A 226 -5.20 14.62 -3.38
N PHE A 227 -4.18 15.20 -2.74
CA PHE A 227 -3.78 14.83 -1.39
C PHE A 227 -4.93 15.04 -0.39
N PHE A 228 -5.56 16.22 -0.42
CA PHE A 228 -6.68 16.52 0.47
C PHE A 228 -7.93 15.70 0.14
N LEU A 229 -8.26 15.53 -1.15
CA LEU A 229 -9.42 14.74 -1.57
C LEU A 229 -9.35 13.29 -1.04
N ILE A 230 -8.20 12.63 -1.20
CA ILE A 230 -8.05 11.24 -0.78
C ILE A 230 -8.00 11.13 0.76
N ASN A 231 -7.28 12.02 1.45
CA ASN A 231 -7.22 11.98 2.91
C ASN A 231 -8.58 12.29 3.55
N THR A 232 -9.28 13.33 3.09
CA THR A 232 -10.63 13.65 3.59
C THR A 232 -11.62 12.56 3.25
N GLY A 233 -11.55 11.97 2.05
CA GLY A 233 -12.38 10.84 1.66
C GLY A 233 -12.13 9.61 2.55
N LEU A 234 -10.87 9.23 2.76
CA LEU A 234 -10.53 8.06 3.56
C LEU A 234 -10.91 8.24 5.03
N LEU A 235 -10.51 9.35 5.68
CA LEU A 235 -10.89 9.66 7.06
C LEU A 235 -12.42 9.84 7.23
N GLY A 236 -13.08 10.36 6.21
CA GLY A 236 -14.54 10.47 6.18
C GLY A 236 -15.19 9.09 6.17
N ILE A 237 -14.75 8.19 5.29
CA ILE A 237 -15.26 6.80 5.25
C ILE A 237 -15.03 6.11 6.60
N THR A 238 -13.82 6.21 7.17
CA THR A 238 -13.50 5.52 8.44
C THR A 238 -14.38 5.99 9.59
N THR A 239 -14.83 7.24 9.59
CA THR A 239 -15.67 7.81 10.64
C THR A 239 -17.15 7.50 10.46
N VAL A 240 -17.69 7.61 9.23
CA VAL A 240 -19.14 7.48 9.00
C VAL A 240 -19.61 6.06 8.77
N MET A 241 -18.74 5.13 8.36
CA MET A 241 -19.16 3.78 7.97
C MET A 241 -19.88 3.02 9.09
N HIS A 242 -19.61 3.35 10.36
CA HIS A 242 -20.23 2.71 11.52
C HIS A 242 -21.69 3.10 11.74
N TYR A 243 -22.20 4.12 11.04
CA TYR A 243 -23.51 4.70 11.25
C TYR A 243 -24.37 4.56 9.99
N GLN A 244 -25.31 3.61 9.99
CA GLN A 244 -26.17 3.32 8.82
C GLN A 244 -26.97 4.54 8.33
N HIS A 245 -27.38 5.44 9.24
CA HIS A 245 -28.11 6.65 8.87
C HIS A 245 -27.26 7.68 8.11
N LEU A 246 -25.93 7.53 8.09
CA LEU A 246 -24.99 8.41 7.39
C LEU A 246 -24.56 7.86 6.02
N ASN A 247 -25.29 6.89 5.44
CA ASN A 247 -24.96 6.31 4.13
C ASN A 247 -24.76 7.35 3.03
N SER A 248 -25.53 8.44 2.99
CA SER A 248 -25.32 9.51 2.02
C SER A 248 -23.94 10.18 2.15
N LEU A 249 -23.46 10.38 3.38
CA LEU A 249 -22.11 10.92 3.62
C LEU A 249 -21.02 9.93 3.23
N TYR A 250 -21.25 8.62 3.45
CA TYR A 250 -20.33 7.57 2.97
C TYR A 250 -20.09 7.69 1.45
N PHE A 251 -21.17 7.85 0.66
CA PHE A 251 -21.05 8.03 -0.79
C PHE A 251 -20.33 9.33 -1.16
N THR A 252 -20.58 10.43 -0.43
CA THR A 252 -19.83 11.68 -0.63
C THR A 252 -18.33 11.45 -0.45
N PHE A 253 -17.90 10.80 0.63
CA PHE A 253 -16.49 10.55 0.88
C PHE A 253 -15.87 9.56 -0.12
N LEU A 254 -16.63 8.55 -0.56
CA LEU A 254 -16.22 7.67 -1.66
C LEU A 254 -15.97 8.45 -2.96
N LEU A 255 -16.87 9.38 -3.30
CA LEU A 255 -16.72 10.24 -4.47
C LEU A 255 -15.50 11.17 -4.35
N LEU A 256 -15.12 11.63 -3.14
CA LEU A 256 -13.89 12.38 -2.93
C LEU A 256 -12.65 11.53 -3.23
N ILE A 257 -12.61 10.27 -2.80
CA ILE A 257 -11.49 9.36 -3.13
C ILE A 257 -11.39 9.18 -4.64
N ILE A 258 -12.51 8.90 -5.31
CA ILE A 258 -12.55 8.71 -6.76
C ILE A 258 -12.08 9.98 -7.49
N ALA A 259 -12.60 11.14 -7.11
CA ALA A 259 -12.18 12.42 -7.67
C ALA A 259 -10.68 12.67 -7.45
N GLY A 260 -10.15 12.30 -6.28
CA GLY A 260 -8.71 12.35 -5.99
C GLY A 260 -7.90 11.47 -6.94
N VAL A 261 -8.28 10.20 -7.11
CA VAL A 261 -7.58 9.28 -8.03
C VAL A 261 -7.66 9.76 -9.49
N LEU A 262 -8.81 10.26 -9.95
CA LEU A 262 -8.94 10.80 -11.30
C LEU A 262 -8.10 12.06 -11.50
N THR A 263 -8.04 12.95 -10.49
CA THR A 263 -7.18 14.14 -10.52
C THR A 263 -5.70 13.76 -10.57
N TYR A 264 -5.28 12.77 -9.78
CA TYR A 264 -3.93 12.19 -9.82
C TYR A 264 -3.57 11.69 -11.22
N LEU A 265 -4.43 10.84 -11.80
CA LEU A 265 -4.18 10.24 -13.12
C LEU A 265 -4.10 11.31 -14.22
N PHE A 266 -4.96 12.32 -14.16
CA PHE A 266 -4.92 13.45 -15.07
C PHE A 266 -3.63 14.26 -14.92
N GLU A 267 -3.17 14.50 -13.69
CA GLU A 267 -1.90 15.20 -13.44
C GLU A 267 -0.69 14.40 -13.94
N ILE A 268 -0.65 13.09 -13.72
CA ILE A 268 0.37 12.20 -14.28
C ILE A 268 0.37 12.26 -15.81
N TYR A 269 -0.80 12.28 -16.45
CA TYR A 269 -0.91 12.48 -17.89
C TYR A 269 -0.29 13.82 -18.32
N LEU A 270 -0.57 14.93 -17.62
CA LEU A 270 0.02 16.23 -17.92
C LEU A 270 1.54 16.24 -17.75
N ILE A 271 2.07 15.61 -16.69
CA ILE A 271 3.51 15.44 -16.47
C ILE A 271 4.14 14.65 -17.62
N LEU A 272 3.53 13.53 -18.01
CA LEU A 272 4.01 12.69 -19.11
C LEU A 272 3.90 13.37 -20.47
N LYS A 273 2.93 14.28 -20.65
CA LYS A 273 2.79 15.11 -21.86
C LYS A 273 3.87 16.19 -21.93
N ALA A 274 4.28 16.73 -20.78
CA ALA A 274 5.36 17.71 -20.67
C ALA A 274 6.77 17.12 -20.74
N ARG A 275 6.91 15.83 -21.09
CA ARG A 275 8.23 15.17 -21.16
C ARG A 275 9.06 15.68 -22.32
N VAL A 276 10.36 15.86 -22.07
CA VAL A 276 11.35 16.14 -23.12
C VAL A 276 11.96 14.84 -23.66
N ARG A 277 12.09 13.82 -22.80
CA ARG A 277 12.69 12.54 -23.19
C ARG A 277 11.77 11.78 -24.14
N LYS A 278 12.20 11.63 -25.40
CA LYS A 278 11.44 10.91 -26.44
C LYS A 278 11.35 9.41 -26.18
N LYS A 279 12.47 8.78 -25.82
CA LYS A 279 12.54 7.33 -25.53
C LYS A 279 12.18 7.06 -24.08
N ILE A 280 11.06 6.40 -23.88
CA ILE A 280 10.58 5.96 -22.56
C ILE A 280 11.27 4.64 -22.22
N ASP A 281 11.89 4.59 -21.04
CA ASP A 281 12.49 3.40 -20.47
C ASP A 281 11.43 2.36 -20.07
N ILE A 282 11.85 1.12 -19.87
CA ILE A 282 10.93 0.02 -19.58
C ILE A 282 10.20 0.23 -18.24
N GLY A 283 10.84 0.86 -17.25
CA GLY A 283 10.23 1.16 -15.96
C GLY A 283 9.04 2.10 -16.11
N ILE A 284 9.22 3.22 -16.80
CA ILE A 284 8.12 4.17 -17.04
C ILE A 284 7.01 3.56 -17.92
N LYS A 285 7.32 2.65 -18.86
CA LYS A 285 6.28 1.92 -19.60
C LYS A 285 5.41 1.07 -18.67
N HIS A 286 6.00 0.37 -17.71
CA HIS A 286 5.27 -0.39 -16.70
C HIS A 286 4.44 0.53 -15.80
N SER A 287 5.00 1.68 -15.38
CA SER A 287 4.24 2.67 -14.60
C SER A 287 3.02 3.20 -15.36
N ILE A 288 3.15 3.47 -16.67
CA ILE A 288 2.02 3.91 -17.51
C ILE A 288 0.94 2.83 -17.58
N ALA A 289 1.32 1.57 -17.74
CA ALA A 289 0.37 0.45 -17.69
C ALA A 289 -0.35 0.38 -16.33
N ALA A 290 0.40 0.48 -15.22
CA ALA A 290 -0.16 0.49 -13.88
C ALA A 290 -1.14 1.66 -13.64
N PHE A 291 -0.86 2.85 -14.18
CA PHE A 291 -1.81 3.97 -14.10
C PHE A 291 -3.07 3.73 -14.92
N ALA A 292 -2.97 3.04 -16.07
CA ALA A 292 -4.15 2.62 -16.83
C ALA A 292 -4.97 1.58 -16.05
N PHE A 293 -4.32 0.61 -15.41
CA PHE A 293 -5.01 -0.35 -14.54
C PHE A 293 -5.64 0.32 -13.31
N LEU A 294 -4.98 1.30 -12.69
CA LEU A 294 -5.56 2.09 -11.61
C LEU A 294 -6.83 2.83 -12.06
N PHE A 295 -6.84 3.38 -13.29
CA PHE A 295 -8.06 3.97 -13.87
C PHE A 295 -9.17 2.93 -14.00
N VAL A 296 -8.88 1.78 -14.63
CA VAL A 296 -9.85 0.69 -14.81
C VAL A 296 -10.37 0.18 -13.46
N ALA A 297 -9.50 -0.03 -12.48
CA ALA A 297 -9.86 -0.45 -11.13
C ALA A 297 -10.81 0.56 -10.47
N THR A 298 -10.53 1.86 -10.60
CA THR A 298 -11.38 2.92 -10.05
C THR A 298 -12.78 2.90 -10.67
N ILE A 299 -12.89 2.74 -11.99
CA ILE A 299 -14.18 2.67 -12.69
C ILE A 299 -14.93 1.38 -12.31
N LEU A 300 -14.26 0.23 -12.30
CA LEU A 300 -14.87 -1.05 -11.90
C LEU A 300 -15.36 -1.00 -10.45
N GLY A 301 -14.58 -0.44 -9.53
CA GLY A 301 -14.99 -0.27 -8.13
C GLY A 301 -16.22 0.62 -7.96
N LEU A 302 -16.29 1.73 -8.72
CA LEU A 302 -17.48 2.59 -8.74
C LEU A 302 -18.70 1.84 -9.30
N LEU A 303 -18.56 1.12 -10.41
CA LEU A 303 -19.65 0.34 -10.99
C LEU A 303 -20.16 -0.72 -10.02
N LEU A 304 -19.25 -1.47 -9.38
CA LEU A 304 -19.58 -2.50 -8.39
C LEU A 304 -20.31 -1.96 -7.16
N THR A 305 -20.21 -0.65 -6.89
CA THR A 305 -20.96 -0.01 -5.79
C THR A 305 -22.47 0.05 -6.08
N PHE A 306 -22.88 0.01 -7.35
CA PHE A 306 -24.28 0.10 -7.77
C PHE A 306 -24.85 -1.22 -8.33
N VAL A 307 -24.05 -2.29 -8.39
CA VAL A 307 -24.51 -3.61 -8.85
C VAL A 307 -25.24 -4.34 -7.72
N ASP A 308 -26.47 -4.78 -7.98
CA ASP A 308 -27.20 -5.67 -7.07
C ASP A 308 -26.62 -7.10 -7.17
N PHE A 309 -26.01 -7.59 -6.09
CA PHE A 309 -25.32 -8.88 -6.02
C PHE A 309 -26.26 -10.10 -6.06
N LYS A 310 -27.57 -9.91 -6.29
CA LYS A 310 -28.54 -11.00 -6.43
C LYS A 310 -28.25 -11.95 -7.58
N ASN A 311 -27.62 -11.49 -8.66
CA ASN A 311 -27.28 -12.35 -9.81
C ASN A 311 -25.84 -12.87 -9.67
N GLN A 312 -25.68 -14.06 -9.07
CA GLN A 312 -24.40 -14.50 -8.50
C GLN A 312 -23.29 -14.76 -9.54
N GLY A 313 -23.63 -15.19 -10.77
CA GLY A 313 -22.63 -15.59 -11.78
C GLY A 313 -21.82 -14.42 -12.36
N VAL A 314 -22.49 -13.47 -13.02
CA VAL A 314 -21.83 -12.32 -13.68
C VAL A 314 -21.14 -11.42 -12.65
N THR A 315 -21.77 -11.24 -11.49
CA THR A 315 -21.23 -10.38 -10.44
C THR A 315 -19.96 -10.97 -9.84
N PHE A 316 -19.86 -12.29 -9.69
CA PHE A 316 -18.62 -12.93 -9.21
C PHE A 316 -17.45 -12.73 -10.18
N SER A 317 -17.67 -12.90 -11.48
CA SER A 317 -16.63 -12.64 -12.49
C SER A 317 -16.15 -11.19 -12.47
N LEU A 318 -17.06 -10.22 -12.30
CA LEU A 318 -16.68 -8.80 -12.21
C LEU A 318 -15.86 -8.48 -10.95
N ILE A 319 -16.20 -9.10 -9.81
CA ILE A 319 -15.40 -8.96 -8.56
C ILE A 319 -14.00 -9.54 -8.76
N LEU A 320 -13.87 -10.69 -9.42
CA LEU A 320 -12.56 -11.29 -9.71
C LEU A 320 -11.73 -10.41 -10.65
N VAL A 321 -12.34 -9.87 -11.72
CA VAL A 321 -11.65 -8.94 -12.63
C VAL A 321 -11.21 -7.69 -11.87
N TYR A 322 -12.08 -7.12 -11.02
CA TYR A 322 -11.72 -5.98 -10.18
C TYR A 322 -10.53 -6.30 -9.26
N GLY A 323 -10.60 -7.41 -8.51
CA GLY A 323 -9.53 -7.84 -7.61
C GLY A 323 -8.21 -8.10 -8.34
N TYR A 324 -8.25 -8.74 -9.51
CA TYR A 324 -7.06 -8.98 -10.33
C TYR A 324 -6.46 -7.66 -10.84
N THR A 325 -7.31 -6.73 -11.32
CA THR A 325 -6.88 -5.41 -11.80
C THR A 325 -6.23 -4.58 -10.69
N VAL A 326 -6.73 -4.66 -9.45
CA VAL A 326 -6.16 -3.94 -8.30
C VAL A 326 -4.80 -4.49 -7.86
N ILE A 327 -4.60 -5.81 -7.92
CA ILE A 327 -3.41 -6.48 -7.37
C ILE A 327 -2.29 -6.65 -8.40
N PHE A 328 -2.63 -6.99 -9.65
CA PHE A 328 -1.67 -7.33 -10.69
C PHE A 328 -1.50 -6.26 -11.78
N GLY A 329 -2.39 -5.27 -11.81
CA GLY A 329 -2.36 -4.16 -12.77
C GLY A 329 -1.45 -3.04 -12.33
#